data_AF-K2JR47-F1
#
_entry.id   AF-K2JR47-F1
#
_cell.length_a   1.000
_cell.length_b   1.000
_cell.length_c   1.000
_cell.angle_alpha   90.00
_cell.angle_beta   90.00
_cell.angle_gamma   90.00
#
_symmetry.space_group_name_H-M   'P 1'
#
loop_
_entity.id
_entity.type
_entity.pdbx_description
1 polymer ?
#
loop_
_entity_poly.entity_id
_entity_poly.type
_entity_poly.pdbx_seq_one_letter_code
_entity_poly.pdbx_strand_id
1 'polypeptide(L)'
;MMYTDEQLLYFEQLLIGKAELSWRAWWAQNEELLKQQLPRSEYLRIKFGLVRYAHQVLSDAGYTVQWGPAASREAFFANLHESVLDGKGKPSKTHRLTMYDGALASLEAGNVQEAVGKVRKIIQRALIGREEHQIEEICSMQFDAEMMLTGGVDFDFGLIIANEIASIGDDDDILGTPIRYARELVLRHTDH
;
A
#
# COMPACT_ATOMS: atom_id res chain seq x y z
N MET A 1 19.08 -17.62 18.26
CA MET A 1 18.10 -16.78 17.54
C MET A 1 17.75 -17.51 16.24
N MET A 2 16.48 -17.66 15.88
CA MET A 2 16.08 -18.43 14.68
C MET A 2 16.36 -17.68 13.38
N TYR A 3 16.39 -16.35 13.44
CA TYR A 3 16.73 -15.44 12.37
C TYR A 3 18.13 -14.86 12.57
N THR A 4 18.82 -14.53 11.47
CA THR A 4 20.12 -13.85 11.51
C THR A 4 19.93 -12.33 11.70
N ASP A 5 20.98 -11.65 12.15
CA ASP A 5 20.95 -10.19 12.31
C ASP A 5 20.67 -9.47 10.98
N GLU A 6 21.16 -10.01 9.87
CA GLU A 6 20.88 -9.49 8.52
C GLU A 6 19.38 -9.59 8.17
N GLN A 7 18.73 -10.70 8.51
CA GLN A 7 17.29 -10.89 8.28
C GLN A 7 16.46 -9.93 9.14
N LEU A 8 16.83 -9.75 10.41
CA LEU A 8 16.17 -8.81 11.31
C LEU A 8 16.35 -7.36 10.84
N LEU A 9 17.56 -6.98 10.45
CA LEU A 9 17.83 -5.66 9.88
C LEU A 9 17.00 -5.40 8.63
N TYR A 10 16.88 -6.39 7.75
CA TYR A 10 16.00 -6.28 6.59
C TYR A 10 14.54 -6.07 7.00
N PHE A 11 14.00 -6.86 7.93
CA PHE A 11 12.61 -6.69 8.40
C PHE A 11 12.37 -5.30 8.99
N GLU A 12 13.32 -4.77 9.77
CA GLU A 12 13.22 -3.41 10.31
C GLU A 12 13.19 -2.39 9.18
N GLN A 13 14.16 -2.45 8.26
CA GLN A 13 14.25 -1.54 7.11
C GLN A 13 13.00 -1.59 6.23
N LEU A 14 12.41 -2.78 6.09
CA LEU A 14 11.19 -3.01 5.33
C LEU A 14 10.01 -2.23 5.95
N LEU A 15 9.80 -2.37 7.27
CA LEU A 15 8.68 -1.73 7.98
C LEU A 15 8.82 -0.21 8.08
N ILE A 16 10.04 0.32 8.11
CA ILE A 16 10.29 1.77 8.10
C ILE A 16 10.42 2.35 6.68
N GLY A 17 10.24 1.54 5.65
CA GLY A 17 10.24 1.98 4.24
C GLY A 17 11.61 2.32 3.67
N LYS A 18 12.70 1.83 4.27
CA LYS A 18 14.08 2.01 3.81
C LYS A 18 14.63 0.82 3.03
N ALA A 19 13.94 -0.32 3.04
CA ALA A 19 14.36 -1.48 2.27
C ALA A 19 14.32 -1.20 0.75
N GLU A 20 15.35 -1.65 0.05
CA GLU A 20 15.41 -1.55 -1.40
C GLU A 20 14.41 -2.50 -2.08
N LEU A 21 14.35 -3.73 -1.57
CA LEU A 21 13.44 -4.79 -2.03
C LEU A 21 12.19 -4.81 -1.15
N SER A 22 11.03 -5.06 -1.79
CA SER A 22 9.81 -5.45 -1.08
C SER A 22 9.89 -6.90 -0.62
N TRP A 23 8.99 -7.27 0.29
CA TRP A 23 8.79 -8.61 0.83
C TRP A 23 8.79 -9.67 -0.25
N ARG A 24 8.08 -9.45 -1.36
CA ARG A 24 7.96 -10.45 -2.43
C ARG A 24 9.29 -10.75 -3.09
N ALA A 25 10.06 -9.72 -3.44
CA ALA A 25 11.35 -9.89 -4.09
C ALA A 25 12.39 -10.48 -3.14
N TRP A 26 12.41 -10.01 -1.89
CA TRP A 26 13.30 -10.58 -0.87
C TRP A 26 12.94 -12.04 -0.57
N TRP A 27 11.66 -12.36 -0.42
CA TRP A 27 11.20 -13.72 -0.17
C TRP A 27 11.61 -14.66 -1.29
N ALA A 28 11.43 -14.27 -2.55
CA ALA A 28 11.85 -15.07 -3.70
C ALA A 28 13.36 -15.40 -3.69
N GLN A 29 14.19 -14.51 -3.15
CA GLN A 29 15.64 -14.72 -3.03
C GLN A 29 16.04 -15.56 -1.80
N ASN A 30 15.18 -15.61 -0.76
CA ASN A 30 15.52 -16.18 0.54
C ASN A 30 14.70 -17.41 0.92
N GLU A 31 13.68 -17.81 0.15
CA GLU A 31 12.76 -18.89 0.52
C GLU A 31 13.48 -20.22 0.79
N GLU A 32 14.35 -20.66 -0.11
CA GLU A 32 15.04 -21.94 0.05
C GLU A 32 16.04 -21.93 1.21
N LEU A 33 16.68 -20.78 1.48
CA LEU A 33 17.53 -20.59 2.65
C LEU A 33 16.70 -20.71 3.94
N LEU A 34 15.59 -19.97 4.03
CA LEU A 34 14.70 -19.97 5.20
C LEU A 34 14.10 -21.36 5.45
N LYS A 35 13.77 -22.10 4.40
CA LYS A 35 13.25 -23.47 4.48
C LYS A 35 14.26 -24.46 5.05
N GLN A 36 15.56 -24.24 4.82
CA GLN A 36 16.64 -25.07 5.40
C GLN A 36 17.01 -24.61 6.82
N GLN A 37 16.96 -23.31 7.07
CA GLN A 37 17.35 -22.68 8.34
C GLN A 37 16.30 -22.88 9.45
N LEU A 38 15.02 -22.76 9.13
CA LEU A 38 13.95 -22.68 10.13
C LEU A 38 13.27 -24.02 10.40
N PRO A 39 12.80 -24.27 11.64
CA PRO A 39 11.84 -25.34 11.90
C PRO A 39 10.58 -25.18 11.03
N ARG A 40 9.98 -26.30 10.60
CA ARG A 40 8.82 -26.28 9.68
C ARG A 40 7.69 -25.37 10.13
N SER A 41 7.35 -25.35 11.42
CA SER A 41 6.29 -24.48 11.96
C SER A 41 6.62 -23.00 11.78
N GLU A 42 7.87 -22.63 12.03
CA GLU A 42 8.34 -21.24 11.92
C GLU A 42 8.41 -20.77 10.47
N TYR A 43 8.91 -21.64 9.59
CA TYR A 43 8.90 -21.40 8.15
C TYR A 43 7.48 -21.13 7.63
N LEU A 44 6.49 -21.93 8.03
CA LEU A 44 5.10 -21.74 7.59
C LEU A 44 4.51 -20.42 8.12
N ARG A 45 4.82 -20.05 9.38
CA ARG A 45 4.35 -18.79 9.96
C ARG A 45 4.88 -17.59 9.20
N ILE A 46 6.17 -17.55 8.87
CA ILE A 46 6.72 -16.42 8.12
C ILE A 46 6.28 -16.43 6.64
N LYS A 47 6.15 -17.60 6.03
CA LYS A 47 5.67 -17.74 4.64
C LYS A 47 4.26 -17.20 4.45
N PHE A 48 3.34 -17.52 5.38
CA PHE A 48 1.93 -17.14 5.25
C PHE A 48 1.55 -15.90 6.05
N GLY A 49 2.27 -15.60 7.12
CA GLY A 49 2.07 -14.40 7.92
C GLY A 49 2.74 -13.15 7.32
N LEU A 50 3.65 -13.32 6.36
CA LEU A 50 4.25 -12.26 5.55
C LEU A 50 4.85 -11.14 6.43
N VAL A 51 4.68 -9.89 6.00
CA VAL A 51 5.17 -8.67 6.66
C VAL A 51 4.64 -8.53 8.10
N ARG A 52 3.40 -8.98 8.37
CA ARG A 52 2.84 -8.95 9.73
C ARG A 52 3.59 -9.89 10.66
N TYR A 53 3.97 -11.07 10.19
CA TYR A 53 4.75 -11.98 11.00
C TYR A 53 6.20 -11.51 11.15
N ALA A 54 6.80 -10.90 10.13
CA ALA A 54 8.11 -10.27 10.26
C ALA A 54 8.13 -9.17 11.34
N HIS A 55 7.05 -8.39 11.47
CA HIS A 55 6.89 -7.44 12.56
C HIS A 55 6.81 -8.10 13.94
N GLN A 56 6.09 -9.22 14.06
CA GLN A 56 6.09 -10.01 15.30
C GLN A 56 7.48 -10.54 15.64
N VAL A 57 8.21 -11.07 14.65
CA VAL A 57 9.58 -11.59 14.83
C VAL A 57 10.52 -10.50 15.37
N LEU A 58 10.40 -9.27 14.88
CA LEU A 58 11.16 -8.13 15.40
C LEU A 58 10.83 -7.82 16.86
N SER A 59 9.54 -7.80 17.19
CA SER A 59 9.08 -7.57 18.56
C SER A 59 9.62 -8.65 19.52
N ASP A 60 9.56 -9.92 19.11
CA ASP A 60 10.08 -11.05 19.91
C ASP A 60 11.60 -11.00 20.08
N ALA A 61 12.32 -10.40 19.11
CA ALA A 61 13.74 -10.14 19.17
C ALA A 61 14.11 -8.86 19.95
N GLY A 62 13.14 -8.13 20.49
CA GLY A 62 13.35 -6.92 21.30
C GLY A 62 13.48 -5.61 20.50
N TYR A 63 13.19 -5.62 19.20
CA TYR A 63 13.16 -4.41 18.38
C TYR A 63 11.86 -3.63 18.62
N THR A 64 11.96 -2.31 18.75
CA THR A 64 10.79 -1.42 18.94
C THR A 64 10.46 -0.73 17.62
N VAL A 65 9.85 -1.46 16.68
CA VAL A 65 9.41 -0.92 15.39
C VAL A 65 7.89 -0.72 15.42
N GLN A 66 7.43 0.51 15.19
CA GLN A 66 6.00 0.82 15.13
C GLN A 66 5.41 0.46 13.77
N TRP A 67 4.17 -0.04 13.75
CA TRP A 67 3.44 -0.29 12.51
C TRP A 67 2.98 1.04 11.91
N GLY A 68 3.69 1.53 10.90
CA GLY A 68 3.39 2.80 10.22
C GLY A 68 2.90 2.64 8.77
N PRO A 69 2.72 3.75 8.03
CA PRO A 69 2.27 3.73 6.64
C PRO A 69 3.14 2.87 5.72
N ALA A 70 4.47 2.91 5.89
CA ALA A 70 5.40 2.08 5.12
C ALA A 70 5.18 0.57 5.35
N ALA A 71 4.93 0.15 6.60
CA ALA A 71 4.60 -1.23 6.93
C ALA A 71 3.25 -1.65 6.32
N SER A 72 2.23 -0.78 6.38
CA SER A 72 0.94 -1.04 5.75
C SER A 72 1.06 -1.18 4.22
N ARG A 73 1.85 -0.31 3.57
CA ARG A 73 2.17 -0.38 2.14
C ARG A 73 2.75 -1.73 1.76
N GLU A 74 3.71 -2.16 2.56
CA GLU A 74 4.47 -3.36 2.28
C GLU A 74 3.63 -4.62 2.53
N ALA A 75 2.80 -4.60 3.58
CA ALA A 75 1.81 -5.64 3.79
C ALA A 75 0.82 -5.74 2.61
N PHE A 76 0.44 -4.62 2.00
CA PHE A 76 -0.37 -4.61 0.79
C PHE A 76 0.37 -5.23 -0.40
N PHE A 77 1.61 -4.79 -0.68
CA PHE A 77 2.42 -5.34 -1.77
C PHE A 77 2.67 -6.84 -1.61
N ALA A 78 2.87 -7.31 -0.38
CA ALA A 78 3.05 -8.72 -0.08
C ALA A 78 1.84 -9.61 -0.45
N ASN A 79 0.65 -9.04 -0.62
CA ASN A 79 -0.55 -9.77 -1.03
C ASN A 79 -0.81 -9.75 -2.54
N LEU A 80 -0.13 -8.89 -3.29
CA LEU A 80 -0.28 -8.81 -4.75
C LEU A 80 0.27 -10.06 -5.43
N HIS A 81 -0.32 -10.39 -6.58
CA HIS A 81 0.15 -11.44 -7.47
C HIS A 81 1.45 -11.01 -8.17
N GLU A 82 2.37 -11.95 -8.42
CA GLU A 82 3.68 -11.65 -9.03
C GLU A 82 3.58 -10.98 -10.40
N SER A 83 2.52 -11.27 -11.16
CA SER A 83 2.31 -10.71 -12.51
C SER A 83 2.12 -9.19 -12.55
N VAL A 84 1.82 -8.55 -11.42
CA VAL A 84 1.63 -7.10 -11.34
C VAL A 84 2.83 -6.38 -10.72
N LEU A 85 3.86 -7.12 -10.30
CA LEU A 85 5.04 -6.59 -9.62
C LEU A 85 6.20 -6.34 -10.57
N ASP A 86 7.07 -5.41 -10.20
CA ASP A 86 8.38 -5.19 -10.82
C ASP A 86 9.47 -6.09 -10.20
N GLY A 87 10.70 -5.99 -10.71
CA GLY A 87 11.83 -6.77 -10.21
C GLY A 87 12.22 -6.49 -8.75
N LYS A 88 11.69 -5.42 -8.13
CA LYS A 88 11.88 -5.10 -6.71
C LYS A 88 10.69 -5.54 -5.84
N GLY A 89 9.69 -6.20 -6.42
CA GLY A 89 8.50 -6.68 -5.71
C GLY A 89 7.48 -5.57 -5.42
N LYS A 90 7.57 -4.42 -6.10
CA LYS A 90 6.63 -3.29 -5.97
C LYS A 90 5.67 -3.31 -7.16
N PRO A 91 4.47 -2.70 -7.09
CA PRO A 91 3.57 -2.63 -8.23
C PRO A 91 4.27 -2.01 -9.44
N SER A 92 4.28 -2.72 -10.57
CA SER A 92 4.96 -2.28 -11.79
C SER A 92 4.33 -1.01 -12.37
N LYS A 93 5.13 -0.18 -13.06
CA LYS A 93 4.59 1.03 -13.71
C LYS A 93 3.46 0.69 -14.68
N THR A 94 3.60 -0.37 -15.48
CA THR A 94 2.56 -0.85 -16.39
C THR A 94 1.25 -1.15 -15.67
N HIS A 95 1.31 -1.85 -14.52
CA HIS A 95 0.12 -2.10 -13.73
C HIS A 95 -0.50 -0.81 -13.20
N ARG A 96 0.29 0.09 -12.60
CA ARG A 96 -0.22 1.37 -12.06
C ARG A 96 -0.88 2.23 -13.12
N LEU A 97 -0.36 2.25 -14.35
CA LEU A 97 -0.97 2.97 -15.47
C LEU A 97 -2.35 2.43 -15.88
N THR A 98 -2.70 1.19 -15.51
CA THR A 98 -4.02 0.62 -15.78
C THR A 98 -5.01 0.82 -14.64
N MET A 99 -4.54 1.22 -13.44
CA MET A 99 -5.42 1.46 -12.30
C MET A 99 -6.38 2.61 -12.58
N TYR A 100 -7.56 2.54 -11.96
CA TYR A 100 -8.58 3.58 -12.02
C TYR A 100 -8.98 3.98 -13.45
N ASP A 101 -9.31 2.99 -14.29
CA ASP A 101 -9.66 3.18 -15.70
C ASP A 101 -8.56 3.95 -16.49
N GLY A 102 -7.30 3.81 -16.08
CA GLY A 102 -6.14 4.47 -16.67
C GLY A 102 -6.03 5.96 -16.34
N ALA A 103 -6.50 6.38 -15.16
CA ALA A 103 -6.43 7.78 -14.74
C ALA A 103 -4.98 8.27 -14.59
N LEU A 104 -4.07 7.45 -14.06
CA LEU A 104 -2.64 7.79 -13.98
C LEU A 104 -2.03 8.00 -15.37
N ALA A 105 -2.40 7.16 -16.35
CA ALA A 105 -1.93 7.31 -17.72
C ALA A 105 -2.41 8.62 -18.37
N SER A 106 -3.66 9.01 -18.12
CA SER A 106 -4.18 10.31 -18.55
C SER A 106 -3.41 11.47 -17.90
N LEU A 107 -3.05 11.35 -16.62
CA LEU A 107 -2.27 12.37 -15.93
C LEU A 107 -0.86 12.50 -16.52
N GLU A 108 -0.15 11.39 -16.74
CA GLU A 108 1.20 11.42 -17.36
C GLU A 108 1.18 12.01 -18.77
N ALA A 109 0.07 11.87 -19.49
CA ALA A 109 -0.15 12.49 -20.80
C ALA A 109 -0.50 13.99 -20.74
N GLY A 110 -0.59 14.59 -19.54
CA GLY A 110 -0.97 15.98 -19.32
C GLY A 110 -2.48 16.24 -19.31
N ASN A 111 -3.31 15.20 -19.42
CA ASN A 111 -4.77 15.30 -19.45
C ASN A 111 -5.37 15.27 -18.03
N VAL A 112 -5.04 16.28 -17.21
CA VAL A 112 -5.44 16.35 -15.79
C VAL A 112 -6.95 16.19 -15.61
N GLN A 113 -7.77 16.87 -16.43
CA GLN A 113 -9.23 16.81 -16.33
C GLN A 113 -9.79 15.41 -16.62
N GLU A 114 -9.16 14.68 -17.53
CA GLU A 114 -9.55 13.30 -17.85
C GLU A 114 -9.20 12.36 -16.67
N ALA A 115 -8.01 12.53 -16.09
CA ALA A 115 -7.60 11.77 -14.91
C ALA A 115 -8.56 11.98 -13.72
N VAL A 116 -8.86 13.24 -13.41
CA VAL A 116 -9.84 13.62 -12.37
C VAL A 116 -11.21 13.03 -12.68
N GLY A 117 -11.69 13.15 -13.92
CA GLY A 117 -12.98 12.62 -14.34
C GLY A 117 -13.10 11.10 -14.17
N LYS A 118 -12.03 10.35 -14.46
CA LYS A 118 -11.98 8.89 -14.26
C LYS A 118 -12.06 8.51 -12.79
N VAL A 119 -11.24 9.14 -11.94
CA VAL A 119 -11.27 8.91 -10.48
C VAL A 119 -12.66 9.22 -9.90
N ARG A 120 -13.21 10.39 -10.26
CA ARG A 120 -14.54 10.80 -9.83
C ARG A 120 -15.62 9.81 -10.24
N LYS A 121 -15.56 9.29 -11.46
CA LYS A 121 -16.54 8.32 -11.97
C LYS A 121 -16.54 7.03 -11.15
N ILE A 122 -15.37 6.57 -10.71
CA ILE A 122 -15.24 5.39 -9.85
C ILE A 122 -15.88 5.66 -8.49
N ILE A 123 -15.51 6.78 -7.85
CA ILE A 123 -16.10 7.21 -6.57
C ILE A 123 -17.63 7.33 -6.69
N GLN A 124 -18.14 7.96 -7.74
CA GLN A 124 -19.58 8.10 -7.96
C GLN A 124 -20.28 6.75 -8.11
N ARG A 125 -19.69 5.79 -8.83
CA ARG A 125 -20.25 4.43 -8.95
C ARG A 125 -20.32 3.75 -7.58
N ALA A 126 -19.25 3.85 -6.78
CA ALA A 126 -19.20 3.29 -5.44
C ALA A 126 -20.28 3.91 -4.52
N LEU A 127 -20.48 5.22 -4.61
CA LEU A 127 -21.49 5.95 -3.83
C LEU A 127 -22.94 5.67 -4.25
N ILE A 128 -23.20 5.26 -5.51
CA ILE A 128 -24.56 4.97 -6.00
C ILE A 128 -25.08 3.66 -5.42
N GLY A 129 -24.28 2.61 -5.41
CA GLY A 129 -24.76 1.31 -4.93
C GLY A 129 -24.71 1.19 -3.40
N ARG A 130 -23.79 1.89 -2.72
CA ARG A 130 -23.56 1.83 -1.25
C ARG A 130 -23.48 0.41 -0.68
N GLU A 131 -23.08 -0.56 -1.49
CA GLU A 131 -22.86 -1.91 -1.00
C GLU A 131 -21.53 -1.98 -0.25
N GLU A 132 -21.40 -2.92 0.69
CA GLU A 132 -20.20 -3.08 1.52
C GLU A 132 -18.91 -3.13 0.67
N HIS A 133 -18.93 -3.89 -0.43
CA HIS A 133 -17.80 -4.02 -1.36
C HIS A 133 -17.44 -2.71 -2.10
N GLN A 134 -18.39 -1.77 -2.22
CA GLN A 134 -18.17 -0.46 -2.88
C GLN A 134 -17.59 0.55 -1.91
N ILE A 135 -17.93 0.44 -0.63
CA ILE A 135 -17.29 1.20 0.44
C ILE A 135 -15.82 0.75 0.59
N GLU A 136 -15.56 -0.56 0.48
CA GLU A 136 -14.19 -1.09 0.43
C GLU A 136 -13.37 -0.50 -0.72
N GLU A 137 -14.00 -0.20 -1.88
CA GLU A 137 -13.33 0.48 -3.00
C GLU A 137 -12.87 1.89 -2.59
N ILE A 138 -13.71 2.68 -1.93
CA ILE A 138 -13.33 4.03 -1.46
C ILE A 138 -12.22 3.95 -0.40
N CYS A 139 -12.29 2.99 0.53
CA CYS A 139 -11.23 2.74 1.50
C CYS A 139 -9.90 2.36 0.81
N SER A 140 -9.96 1.52 -0.22
CA SER A 140 -8.79 1.12 -1.00
C SER A 140 -8.20 2.30 -1.76
N MET A 141 -9.03 3.16 -2.35
CA MET A 141 -8.59 4.39 -3.00
C MET A 141 -7.93 5.36 -2.02
N GLN A 142 -8.49 5.54 -0.83
CA GLN A 142 -7.90 6.39 0.21
C GLN A 142 -6.53 5.86 0.63
N PHE A 143 -6.43 4.53 0.83
CA PHE A 143 -5.18 3.88 1.17
C PHE A 143 -4.13 4.08 0.06
N ASP A 144 -4.48 3.84 -1.20
CA ASP A 144 -3.58 4.04 -2.34
C ASP A 144 -3.07 5.49 -2.42
N ALA A 145 -3.95 6.47 -2.21
CA ALA A 145 -3.58 7.87 -2.17
C ALA A 145 -2.55 8.15 -1.07
N GLU A 146 -2.76 7.62 0.15
CA GLU A 146 -1.79 7.73 1.24
C GLU A 146 -0.43 7.12 0.86
N MET A 147 -0.44 5.95 0.20
CA MET A 147 0.78 5.25 -0.19
C MET A 147 1.58 6.01 -1.25
N MET A 148 0.89 6.64 -2.21
CA MET A 148 1.49 7.48 -3.24
C MET A 148 2.13 8.74 -2.62
N LEU A 149 1.39 9.44 -1.76
CA LEU A 149 1.83 10.67 -1.12
C LEU A 149 3.01 10.46 -0.16
N THR A 150 2.91 9.46 0.72
CA THR A 150 3.96 9.15 1.70
C THR A 150 5.18 8.46 1.08
N GLY A 151 4.98 7.74 -0.03
CA GLY A 151 6.04 7.09 -0.79
C GLY A 151 6.78 8.00 -1.78
N GLY A 152 6.22 9.17 -2.09
CA GLY A 152 6.75 10.07 -3.12
C GLY A 152 6.66 9.50 -4.54
N VAL A 153 5.79 8.51 -4.77
CA VAL A 153 5.57 7.88 -6.07
C VAL A 153 4.18 8.26 -6.55
N ASP A 154 4.08 8.76 -7.78
CA ASP A 154 2.82 9.20 -8.39
C ASP A 154 2.09 10.25 -7.52
N PHE A 155 2.87 11.16 -6.89
CA PHE A 155 2.41 12.11 -5.87
C PHE A 155 1.20 12.94 -6.32
N ASP A 156 1.27 13.56 -7.50
CA ASP A 156 0.18 14.38 -8.04
C ASP A 156 -1.10 13.56 -8.26
N PHE A 157 -0.96 12.29 -8.62
CA PHE A 157 -2.10 11.39 -8.77
C PHE A 157 -2.71 11.01 -7.42
N GLY A 158 -1.87 10.76 -6.41
CA GLY A 158 -2.30 10.58 -5.03
C GLY A 158 -3.10 11.79 -4.51
N LEU A 159 -2.65 13.01 -4.83
CA LEU A 159 -3.39 14.23 -4.49
C LEU A 159 -4.75 14.31 -5.20
N ILE A 160 -4.83 13.91 -6.47
CA ILE A 160 -6.12 13.87 -7.19
C ILE A 160 -7.10 12.93 -6.48
N ILE A 161 -6.67 11.71 -6.14
CA ILE A 161 -7.52 10.74 -5.44
C ILE A 161 -7.96 11.29 -4.08
N ALA A 162 -7.03 11.80 -3.28
CA ALA A 162 -7.33 12.33 -1.95
C ALA A 162 -8.31 13.52 -2.02
N ASN A 163 -8.14 14.44 -2.97
CA ASN A 163 -9.06 15.57 -3.14
C ASN A 163 -10.47 15.11 -3.54
N GLU A 164 -10.60 14.16 -4.47
CA GLU A 164 -11.91 13.68 -4.90
C GLU A 164 -12.64 12.96 -3.75
N ILE A 165 -11.95 12.16 -2.92
CA ILE A 165 -12.54 11.54 -1.72
C ILE A 165 -12.88 12.60 -0.66
N ALA A 166 -12.00 13.57 -0.41
CA ALA A 166 -12.23 14.64 0.56
C ALA A 166 -13.45 15.51 0.22
N SER A 167 -13.76 15.62 -1.07
CA SER A 167 -14.89 16.39 -1.62
C SER A 167 -16.25 15.72 -1.41
N ILE A 168 -16.28 14.46 -0.99
CA ILE A 168 -17.53 13.75 -0.67
C ILE A 168 -18.20 14.46 0.51
N GLY A 169 -19.39 15.01 0.26
CA GLY A 169 -20.19 15.76 1.23
C GLY A 169 -21.07 14.87 2.12
N ASP A 170 -20.66 13.63 2.36
CA ASP A 170 -21.43 12.63 3.10
C ASP A 170 -20.99 12.59 4.57
N ASP A 171 -21.97 12.49 5.46
CA ASP A 171 -21.85 12.32 6.90
C ASP A 171 -22.19 10.90 7.37
N ASP A 172 -22.38 9.96 6.43
CA ASP A 172 -22.51 8.52 6.71
C ASP A 172 -21.32 7.99 7.53
N ASP A 173 -21.63 7.37 8.67
CA ASP A 173 -20.66 6.82 9.63
C ASP A 173 -19.65 5.88 8.97
N ILE A 174 -20.06 5.17 7.91
CA ILE A 174 -19.21 4.20 7.24
C ILE A 174 -18.17 4.89 6.34
N LEU A 175 -18.55 5.98 5.64
CA LEU A 175 -17.67 6.74 4.77
C LEU A 175 -16.88 7.83 5.51
N GLY A 176 -17.30 8.19 6.72
CA GLY A 176 -16.67 9.25 7.51
C GLY A 176 -15.17 9.03 7.74
N THR A 177 -14.73 7.78 7.93
CA THR A 177 -13.31 7.46 8.16
C THR A 177 -12.44 7.72 6.94
N PRO A 178 -12.66 7.10 5.75
CA PRO A 178 -11.84 7.37 4.58
C PRO A 178 -11.92 8.84 4.13
N ILE A 179 -13.08 9.50 4.27
CA ILE A 179 -13.23 10.92 3.97
C ILE A 179 -12.36 11.79 4.90
N ARG A 180 -12.40 11.53 6.21
CA ARG A 180 -11.58 12.26 7.19
C ARG A 180 -10.09 12.09 6.89
N TYR A 181 -9.62 10.87 6.64
CA TYR A 181 -8.22 10.64 6.29
C TYR A 181 -7.83 11.33 4.99
N ALA A 182 -8.67 11.30 3.96
CA ALA A 182 -8.43 12.02 2.73
C ALA A 182 -8.29 13.54 2.96
N ARG A 183 -9.16 14.14 3.77
CA ARG A 183 -9.07 15.56 4.14
C ARG A 183 -7.77 15.88 4.89
N GLU A 184 -7.38 15.03 5.84
CA GLU A 184 -6.11 15.19 6.56
C GLU A 184 -4.90 15.06 5.64
N LEU A 185 -4.95 14.16 4.65
CA LEU A 185 -3.89 14.00 3.65
C LEU A 185 -3.77 15.24 2.77
N VAL A 186 -4.90 15.77 2.28
CA VAL A 186 -4.89 17.01 1.47
C VAL A 186 -4.27 18.15 2.28
N LEU A 187 -4.75 18.41 3.50
CA LEU A 187 -4.21 19.48 4.36
C LEU A 187 -2.69 19.35 4.58
N ARG A 188 -2.21 18.13 4.87
CA ARG A 188 -0.78 17.86 5.07
C ARG A 188 0.10 18.15 3.85
N HIS A 189 -0.48 18.16 2.65
CA HIS A 189 0.27 18.22 1.40
C HIS A 189 -0.05 19.44 0.53
N THR A 190 -1.01 20.30 0.92
CA THR A 190 -1.33 21.55 0.21
C THR A 190 -0.94 22.83 0.97
N ASP A 191 -0.65 22.76 2.26
CA ASP A 191 -0.31 23.94 3.10
C ASP A 191 1.20 24.34 3.04
N HIS A 192 1.82 24.26 1.86
CA HIS A 192 3.21 24.70 1.61
C HIS A 192 3.32 25.64 0.41
#